data_AF-A0A821PT85-F1
#
_entry.id   AF-A0A821PT85-F1
#
_cell.length_a   1.000
_cell.length_b   1.000
_cell.length_c   1.000
_cell.angle_alpha   90.00
_cell.angle_beta   90.00
_cell.angle_gamma   90.00
#
_symmetry.space_group_name_H-M   'P 1'
#
loop_
_entity.id
_entity.type
_entity.pdbx_description
1 polymer ?
#
loop_
_entity_poly.entity_id
_entity_poly.type
_entity_poly.pdbx_seq_one_letter_code
_entity_poly.pdbx_strand_id
1 'polypeptide(L)'
;MFFFERNIVKQITNAGGLYLRYIDDMFIIINWPERHLNKQIDQWNTLDSNIQLKAQAGQSINFLDIYIENINADLFTKVYHKPSHEPYYLPFNSVHPLHMKKNIPFAMFLRAIRYCSTFKAFLD
;
A
#
# COMPACT_ATOMS: atom_id res chain seq x y z
N MET A 1 7.05 2.43 17.47
CA MET A 1 6.11 2.72 16.37
C MET A 1 4.63 2.73 16.81
N PHE A 2 4.09 1.70 17.48
CA PHE A 2 2.67 1.69 17.91
C PHE A 2 2.24 2.92 18.75
N PHE A 3 3.05 3.34 19.72
CA PHE A 3 2.73 4.50 20.56
C PHE A 3 2.77 5.82 19.79
N PHE A 4 3.68 5.95 18.83
CA PHE A 4 3.84 7.13 17.98
C PHE A 4 2.57 7.37 17.15
N GLU A 5 2.06 6.30 16.52
CA GLU A 5 0.90 6.40 15.63
C GLU A 5 -0.43 6.60 16.37
N ARG A 6 -0.51 6.32 17.67
CA ARG A 6 -1.78 6.39 18.41
C ARG A 6 -2.45 7.76 18.29
N ASN A 7 -1.66 8.83 18.24
CA ASN A 7 -2.17 10.19 18.05
C ASN A 7 -2.60 10.43 16.60
N ILE A 8 -1.86 9.90 15.64
CA ILE A 8 -2.19 9.96 14.20
C ILE A 8 -3.52 9.26 13.94
N VAL A 9 -3.67 8.02 14.40
CA VAL A 9 -4.90 7.23 14.25
C VAL A 9 -6.10 8.00 14.78
N LYS A 10 -6.01 8.55 16.01
CA LYS A 10 -7.09 9.34 16.61
C LYS A 10 -7.46 10.56 15.78
N GLN A 11 -6.47 11.29 15.27
CA GLN A 11 -6.71 12.48 14.44
C GLN A 11 -7.42 12.11 13.13
N ILE A 12 -6.96 11.04 12.46
CA ILE A 12 -7.56 10.57 11.21
C ILE A 12 -8.99 10.05 11.44
N THR A 13 -9.22 9.24 12.47
CA THR A 13 -10.56 8.71 12.77
C THR A 13 -11.54 9.83 13.14
N ASN A 14 -11.10 10.84 13.88
CA ASN A 14 -11.96 11.99 14.24
C ASN A 14 -12.33 12.84 13.03
N ALA A 15 -11.51 12.83 11.98
CA ALA A 15 -11.78 13.52 10.72
C ALA A 15 -12.63 12.67 9.75
N GLY A 16 -13.07 11.47 10.16
CA GLY A 16 -13.80 10.54 9.29
C GLY A 16 -12.92 9.88 8.22
N GLY A 17 -11.60 9.91 8.38
CA GLY A 17 -10.66 9.27 7.47
C GLY A 17 -10.44 7.78 7.80
N LEU A 18 -9.84 7.07 6.84
CA LEU A 18 -9.40 5.69 7.01
C LEU A 18 -7.90 5.66 7.33
N TYR A 19 -7.54 4.87 8.33
CA TYR A 19 -6.15 4.58 8.67
C TYR A 19 -5.92 3.07 8.58
N LEU A 20 -4.94 2.67 7.78
CA LEU A 20 -4.46 1.29 7.68
C LEU A 20 -2.94 1.27 7.87
N ARG A 21 -2.43 0.14 8.36
CA ARG A 21 -1.00 -0.07 8.56
C ARG A 21 -0.60 -1.49 8.20
N TYR A 22 0.56 -1.62 7.56
CA TYR A 22 1.25 -2.87 7.34
C TYR A 22 2.71 -2.77 7.81
N ILE A 23 3.03 -3.41 8.94
CA ILE A 23 4.34 -3.35 9.60
C ILE A 23 4.80 -1.91 9.82
N ASP A 24 5.60 -1.31 8.95
CA ASP A 24 6.08 0.08 9.11
C ASP A 24 5.44 1.03 8.09
N ASP A 25 4.72 0.51 7.10
CA ASP A 25 4.06 1.30 6.07
C ASP A 25 2.65 1.69 6.51
N MET A 26 2.35 2.99 6.42
CA MET A 26 1.05 3.58 6.76
C MET A 26 0.30 3.95 5.49
N PHE A 27 -1.00 3.71 5.47
CA PHE A 27 -1.90 4.11 4.41
C PHE A 27 -3.08 4.89 4.98
N ILE A 28 -3.27 6.12 4.50
CA ILE A 28 -4.25 7.06 5.05
C ILE A 28 -5.12 7.56 3.90
N ILE A 29 -6.44 7.53 4.10
CA ILE A 29 -7.41 8.17 3.21
C ILE A 29 -8.11 9.25 4.01
N ILE A 30 -8.09 10.47 3.51
CA ILE A 30 -8.68 11.61 4.19
C ILE A 30 -9.11 12.70 3.22
N ASN A 31 -10.24 13.35 3.52
CA ASN A 31 -10.79 14.46 2.75
C ASN A 31 -10.28 15.80 3.28
N TRP A 32 -8.96 16.00 3.26
CA TRP A 32 -8.33 17.27 3.60
C TRP A 32 -7.70 17.93 2.37
N PRO A 33 -7.61 19.27 2.35
CA PRO A 33 -6.80 19.94 1.34
C PRO A 33 -5.33 19.50 1.50
N GLU A 34 -4.64 19.30 0.37
CA GLU A 34 -3.25 18.82 0.35
C GLU A 34 -2.31 19.67 1.23
N ARG A 35 -2.49 20.99 1.22
CA ARG A 35 -1.72 21.92 2.07
C ARG A 35 -1.87 21.63 3.56
N HIS A 36 -3.07 21.24 4.02
CA HIS A 36 -3.29 20.88 5.42
C HIS A 36 -2.65 19.54 5.73
N LEU A 37 -2.74 18.56 4.82
CA LEU A 37 -2.10 17.26 4.97
C LEU A 37 -0.58 17.39 5.08
N ASN A 38 0.06 18.17 4.20
CA ASN A 38 1.51 18.38 4.22
C ASN A 38 1.96 19.03 5.53
N LYS A 39 1.24 20.06 6.00
CA LYS A 39 1.51 20.69 7.30
C LYS A 39 1.33 19.70 8.46
N GLN A 40 0.35 18.80 8.37
CA GLN A 40 0.13 17.78 9.40
C GLN A 40 1.24 16.73 9.43
N ILE A 41 1.75 16.33 8.27
CA ILE A 41 2.89 15.42 8.15
C ILE A 41 4.13 16.04 8.80
N ASP A 42 4.38 17.33 8.55
CA ASP A 42 5.48 18.06 9.21
C ASP A 42 5.32 18.06 10.73
N GLN A 43 4.09 18.24 11.24
CA GLN A 43 3.81 18.16 12.67
C GLN A 43 4.06 16.75 13.22
N TRP A 44 3.61 15.70 12.53
CA TRP A 44 3.87 14.32 12.96
C TRP A 44 5.37 14.01 13.01
N ASN A 45 6.15 14.57 12.09
CA ASN A 45 7.62 14.47 12.07
C ASN A 45 8.32 15.17 13.24
N THR A 46 7.61 16.00 14.03
CA THR A 46 8.17 16.61 15.26
C THR A 46 7.86 15.81 16.52
N LEU A 47 7.01 14.76 16.43
CA LEU A 47 6.57 13.99 17.61
C LEU A 47 7.68 13.12 18.21
N ASP A 48 8.65 12.67 17.41
CA ASP A 48 9.76 11.83 17.86
C ASP A 48 11.00 12.14 17.01
N SER A 49 12.14 12.40 17.67
CA SER A 49 13.39 12.72 17.01
C SER A 49 14.00 11.54 16.23
N ASN A 50 13.58 10.31 16.53
CA ASN A 50 14.13 9.09 15.94
C ASN A 50 13.26 8.55 14.79
N ILE A 51 12.07 9.12 14.56
CA ILE A 51 11.13 8.65 13.55
C ILE A 51 10.85 9.77 12.56
N GLN A 52 11.14 9.52 11.28
CA GLN A 52 10.83 10.43 10.19
C GLN A 52 9.89 9.76 9.18
N LEU A 53 8.69 10.31 9.04
CA LEU A 53 7.70 9.92 8.05
C LEU A 53 8.05 10.53 6.69
N LYS A 54 8.21 9.65 5.69
CA LYS A 54 8.27 10.03 4.28
C LYS A 54 6.92 9.73 3.65
N ALA A 55 6.10 10.76 3.50
CA ALA A 55 4.77 10.64 2.92
C ALA A 55 4.80 10.94 1.41
N GLN A 56 3.99 10.21 0.66
CA GLN A 56 3.51 10.61 -0.65
C GLN A 56 2.01 10.81 -0.55
N ALA A 57 1.48 11.85 -1.19
CA ALA A 57 0.06 12.15 -1.23
C ALA A 57 -0.33 12.52 -2.67
N GLY A 58 -1.54 12.19 -3.06
CA GLY A 58 -2.04 12.44 -4.40
C GLY A 58 -3.33 11.69 -4.69
N GLN A 59 -3.84 11.86 -5.92
CA GLN A 59 -5.00 11.12 -6.41
C GLN A 59 -4.70 9.64 -6.60
N SER A 60 -3.43 9.31 -6.90
CA SER A 60 -2.96 7.93 -6.97
C SER A 60 -1.68 7.73 -6.16
N ILE A 61 -1.50 6.52 -5.65
CA ILE A 61 -0.34 6.14 -4.85
C ILE A 61 -0.06 4.64 -4.99
N ASN A 62 1.20 4.28 -4.78
CA ASN A 62 1.60 2.88 -4.68
C ASN A 62 1.72 2.51 -3.20
N PHE A 63 1.07 1.42 -2.79
CA PHE A 63 1.16 0.86 -1.46
C PHE A 63 1.48 -0.64 -1.56
N LEU A 64 2.67 -1.03 -1.11
CA LEU A 64 3.21 -2.39 -1.28
C LEU A 64 3.21 -2.84 -2.74
N ASP A 65 2.36 -3.82 -3.07
CA ASP A 65 2.21 -4.44 -4.40
C ASP A 65 0.92 -3.97 -5.10
N ILE A 66 0.31 -2.88 -4.63
CA ILE A 66 -0.97 -2.36 -5.12
C ILE A 66 -0.81 -0.91 -5.55
N TYR A 67 -1.24 -0.60 -6.77
CA TYR A 67 -1.48 0.77 -7.22
C TYR A 67 -2.93 1.11 -6.88
N ILE A 68 -3.13 2.25 -6.22
CA ILE A 68 -4.43 2.72 -5.77
C ILE A 68 -4.67 4.09 -6.38
N GLU A 69 -5.84 4.29 -6.98
CA GLU A 69 -6.25 5.55 -7.58
C GLU A 69 -7.68 5.90 -7.15
N ASN A 70 -7.87 7.14 -6.73
CA ASN A 70 -9.19 7.67 -6.42
C ASN A 70 -9.83 8.21 -7.71
N ILE A 71 -10.86 7.51 -8.19
CA ILE A 71 -11.67 7.89 -9.34
C ILE A 71 -13.05 8.29 -8.82
N ASN A 72 -13.32 9.60 -8.71
CA ASN A 72 -14.61 10.13 -8.29
C ASN A 72 -15.13 9.57 -6.94
N ALA A 73 -14.23 9.47 -5.94
CA ALA A 73 -14.48 8.89 -4.61
C ALA A 73 -14.53 7.35 -4.55
N ASP A 74 -14.37 6.66 -5.67
CA ASP A 74 -14.18 5.22 -5.71
C ASP A 74 -12.69 4.86 -5.83
N LEU A 75 -12.23 3.92 -5.01
CA LEU A 75 -10.85 3.44 -5.07
C LEU A 75 -10.72 2.34 -6.12
N PHE A 76 -10.06 2.69 -7.21
CA PHE A 76 -9.60 1.74 -8.20
C PHE A 76 -8.24 1.18 -7.81
N THR A 77 -8.10 -0.14 -7.93
CA THR A 77 -6.88 -0.85 -7.56
C THR A 77 -6.42 -1.77 -8.67
N LYS A 78 -5.10 -1.87 -8.82
CA LYS A 78 -4.43 -2.84 -9.71
C LYS A 78 -3.09 -3.28 -9.13
N VAL A 79 -2.51 -4.33 -9.69
CA VAL A 79 -1.18 -4.78 -9.28
C VAL A 79 -0.14 -3.70 -9.59
N TYR A 80 0.73 -3.43 -8.63
CA TYR A 80 1.91 -2.59 -8.81
C TYR A 80 3.18 -3.41 -8.64
N HIS A 81 4.08 -3.30 -9.62
CA HIS A 81 5.42 -3.84 -9.54
C HIS A 81 6.41 -2.68 -9.40
N LYS A 82 7.20 -2.70 -8.33
CA LYS A 82 8.29 -1.73 -8.15
C LYS A 82 9.23 -1.82 -9.37
N PRO A 83 9.75 -0.70 -9.89
CA PRO A 83 10.69 -0.73 -11.02
C PRO A 83 11.95 -1.57 -10.76
N SER A 84 12.33 -1.72 -9.48
CA SER A 84 13.46 -2.55 -9.05
C SER A 84 13.10 -4.02 -8.80
N HIS A 85 11.82 -4.40 -8.97
CA HIS A 85 11.39 -5.77 -8.75
C HIS A 85 11.82 -6.64 -9.93
N GLU A 86 12.84 -7.46 -9.72
CA GLU A 86 13.15 -8.55 -10.64
C GLU A 86 12.20 -9.72 -10.35
N PRO A 87 11.44 -10.19 -11.35
CA PRO A 87 10.54 -11.32 -11.16
C PRO A 87 11.37 -12.61 -11.05
N TYR A 88 11.83 -12.93 -9.85
CA TYR A 88 12.50 -14.19 -9.59
C TYR A 88 11.47 -15.29 -9.36
N TYR A 89 11.25 -16.12 -10.38
CA TYR A 89 10.42 -17.31 -10.27
C TYR A 89 11.26 -18.53 -9.89
N LEU A 90 10.69 -19.40 -9.06
CA LEU A 90 11.31 -20.67 -8.73
C LEU A 90 11.49 -21.52 -9.99
N PRO A 91 12.72 -21.86 -10.41
CA PRO A 91 12.93 -22.66 -11.61
C PRO A 91 12.27 -24.02 -11.49
N PHE A 92 11.58 -24.49 -12.53
CA PHE A 92 10.85 -25.77 -12.44
C PHE A 92 11.78 -26.98 -12.30
N ASN A 93 13.04 -26.87 -12.72
CA ASN A 93 14.09 -27.88 -12.58
C ASN A 93 14.80 -27.86 -11.21
N SER A 94 14.50 -26.89 -10.35
CA SER A 94 15.10 -26.79 -9.01
C SER A 94 14.72 -27.99 -8.11
N VAL A 95 15.51 -28.28 -7.07
CA VAL A 95 15.28 -29.42 -6.16
C VAL A 95 14.22 -29.07 -5.10
N HIS A 96 13.04 -28.64 -5.55
CA HIS A 96 11.89 -28.33 -4.70
C HIS A 96 10.72 -29.28 -4.97
N PRO A 97 9.88 -29.57 -3.96
CA PRO A 97 8.68 -30.38 -4.13
C PRO A 97 7.76 -29.82 -5.23
N LEU A 98 7.13 -30.73 -5.99
CA LEU A 98 6.24 -30.36 -7.10
C LEU A 98 5.09 -29.45 -6.67
N HIS A 99 4.56 -29.65 -5.45
CA HIS A 99 3.46 -28.83 -4.94
C HIS A 99 3.88 -27.36 -4.76
N MET A 100 5.12 -27.07 -4.34
CA MET A 100 5.61 -25.69 -4.24
C MET A 100 5.69 -25.03 -5.62
N LYS A 101 6.28 -25.73 -6.59
CA LYS A 101 6.43 -25.21 -7.97
C LYS A 101 5.08 -24.87 -8.62
N LYS A 102 4.02 -25.62 -8.29
CA LYS A 102 2.66 -25.34 -8.74
C LYS A 102 1.97 -24.25 -7.91
N ASN A 103 2.16 -24.24 -6.60
CA ASN A 103 1.48 -23.31 -5.70
C ASN A 103 2.02 -21.88 -5.80
N ILE A 104 3.31 -21.68 -6.08
CA ILE A 104 3.89 -20.34 -6.23
C ILE A 104 3.18 -19.52 -7.32
N PRO A 105 3.13 -19.94 -8.60
CA PRO A 105 2.44 -19.19 -9.63
C PRO A 105 0.93 -19.09 -9.33
N PHE A 106 0.31 -20.15 -8.82
CA PHE A 106 -1.11 -20.12 -8.44
C PHE A 106 -1.42 -19.03 -7.40
N ALA A 107 -0.65 -18.98 -6.30
CA ALA A 107 -0.83 -17.99 -5.24
C ALA A 107 -0.55 -16.57 -5.73
N MET A 108 0.44 -16.39 -6.61
CA MET A 108 0.74 -15.10 -7.25
C MET A 108 -0.45 -14.61 -8.10
N PHE A 109 -1.00 -15.46 -8.97
CA PHE A 109 -2.16 -15.10 -9.79
C PHE A 109 -3.40 -14.84 -8.93
N LEU A 110 -3.66 -15.68 -7.92
CA LEU A 110 -4.77 -15.48 -7.01
C LEU A 110 -4.67 -14.13 -6.29
N ARG A 111 -3.46 -13.75 -5.89
CA ARG A 111 -3.19 -12.45 -5.25
C ARG A 111 -3.40 -11.30 -6.22
N ALA A 112 -2.88 -11.41 -7.44
CA ALA A 112 -3.09 -10.41 -8.49
C ALA A 112 -4.58 -10.17 -8.79
N ILE A 113 -5.36 -11.25 -8.92
CA ILE A 113 -6.82 -11.15 -9.11
C ILE A 113 -7.50 -10.42 -7.95
N ARG A 114 -7.07 -10.67 -6.70
CA ARG A 114 -7.63 -10.01 -5.51
C ARG A 114 -7.26 -8.52 -5.41
N TYR A 115 -6.13 -8.11 -5.99
CA TYR A 115 -5.67 -6.72 -5.96
C TYR A 115 -6.30 -5.85 -7.04
N CYS A 116 -6.93 -6.45 -8.06
CA CYS A 116 -7.50 -5.70 -9.17
C CYS A 116 -9.00 -5.47 -8.96
N SER A 117 -9.44 -4.22 -9.06
CA SER A 117 -10.87 -3.87 -8.97
C SER A 117 -11.67 -4.39 -10.18
N THR A 118 -11.01 -4.64 -11.32
CA THR A 118 -11.66 -5.15 -12.55
C THR A 118 -10.80 -6.19 -13.24
N PHE A 119 -11.43 -7.04 -14.06
CA PHE A 119 -10.69 -8.03 -14.87
C PHE A 119 -9.78 -7.37 -15.91
N LYS A 120 -10.18 -6.21 -16.46
CA LYS A 120 -9.32 -5.44 -17.38
C LYS A 120 -8.02 -5.01 -16.70
N ALA A 121 -8.12 -4.50 -15.46
CA ALA A 121 -6.96 -4.09 -14.66
C ALA A 121 -6.02 -5.25 -14.28
N PHE A 122 -6.50 -6.50 -14.34
CA PHE A 122 -5.69 -7.69 -14.14
C PHE A 122 -4.95 -8.12 -15.41
N LEU A 123 -5.49 -7.79 -16.59
CA LEU A 123 -4.89 -8.12 -17.88
C LEU A 123 -3.88 -7.07 -18.36
N ASP A 124 -4.05 -5.82 -17.94
CA ASP A 124 -3.13 -4.69 -18.20
C ASP A 124 -1.79 -4.87 -17.44
#